data_AF-A0A4Q5LJP1-F1
#
_entry.id   AF-A0A4Q5LJP1-F1
#
_cell.length_a   1.000
_cell.length_b   1.000
_cell.length_c   1.000
_cell.angle_alpha   90.00
_cell.angle_beta   90.00
_cell.angle_gamma   90.00
#
_symmetry.space_group_name_H-M   'P 1'
#
loop_
_entity.id
_entity.type
_entity.pdbx_description
1 polymer ?
#
loop_
_entity_poly.entity_id
_entity_poly.type
_entity_poly.pdbx_seq_one_letter_code
_entity_poly.pdbx_strand_id
1 'polypeptide(L)'
;MSDSELLYDVNLQQLPAEYLQATWRVVDQRAGKDPEADWSDATHLELGSHALHLQGKTIPSLTGSWTIERSSLLGQPYLALELPHSNTQALITRFRRSSDGRRRLLKLYFRSGLELELTHP
;
A
#
# COMPACT_ATOMS: atom_id res chain seq x y z
N MET A 1 19.74 18.73 16.18
CA MET A 1 18.91 19.19 15.04
C MET A 1 18.24 17.95 14.50
N SER A 2 16.94 17.83 14.68
CA SER A 2 16.15 16.71 14.18
C SER A 2 16.18 16.82 12.67
N ASP A 3 16.99 16.01 12.00
CA ASP A 3 16.91 15.90 10.55
C ASP A 3 15.46 15.52 10.25
N SER A 4 14.68 16.45 9.71
CA SER A 4 13.43 16.12 9.03
C SER A 4 13.85 15.29 7.84
N GLU A 5 13.97 13.99 8.09
CA GLU A 5 14.55 13.03 7.18
C GLU A 5 13.83 13.10 5.83
N LEU A 6 14.54 13.62 4.83
CA LEU A 6 13.95 13.91 3.52
C LEU A 6 13.54 12.60 2.84
N LEU A 7 12.30 12.56 2.37
CA LEU A 7 11.76 11.46 1.59
C LEU A 7 11.86 11.77 0.09
N TYR A 8 12.50 10.89 -0.66
CA TYR A 8 12.69 11.02 -2.10
C TYR A 8 11.65 10.21 -2.85
N ASP A 9 11.08 10.77 -3.91
CA ASP A 9 10.19 10.05 -4.82
C ASP A 9 10.98 8.99 -5.61
N VAL A 10 10.46 7.76 -5.63
CA VAL A 10 11.03 6.67 -6.43
C VAL A 10 10.32 6.62 -7.78
N ASN A 11 11.08 6.30 -8.83
CA ASN A 11 10.51 6.02 -10.14
C ASN A 11 9.59 4.80 -10.08
N LEU A 12 8.28 5.02 -10.16
CA LEU A 12 7.27 3.97 -10.03
C LEU A 12 7.36 2.90 -11.12
N GLN A 13 7.77 3.25 -12.34
CA GLN A 13 7.90 2.27 -13.42
C GLN A 13 8.93 1.18 -13.07
N GLN A 14 9.93 1.54 -12.28
CA GLN A 14 11.04 0.68 -11.85
C GLN A 14 10.90 0.23 -10.41
N LEU A 15 9.75 0.45 -9.76
CA LEU A 15 9.54 0.12 -8.34
C LEU A 15 9.69 -1.40 -8.09
N PRO A 16 10.73 -1.83 -7.35
CA PRO A 16 10.92 -3.23 -7.04
C PRO A 16 9.92 -3.70 -5.98
N ALA A 17 9.47 -4.97 -6.06
CA ALA A 17 8.48 -5.52 -5.13
C ALA A 17 9.00 -5.53 -3.68
N GLU A 18 10.31 -5.73 -3.51
CA GLU A 18 10.99 -5.81 -2.22
C GLU A 18 10.91 -4.49 -1.44
N TYR A 19 10.73 -3.36 -2.14
CA TYR A 19 10.54 -2.06 -1.48
C TYR A 19 9.18 -1.94 -0.80
N LEU A 20 8.21 -2.74 -1.24
CA LEU A 20 6.88 -2.81 -0.65
C LEU A 20 6.82 -3.81 0.51
N GLN A 21 7.80 -4.72 0.62
CA GLN A 21 7.86 -5.67 1.72
C GLN A 21 8.16 -4.95 3.04
N ALA A 22 7.15 -4.87 3.90
CA ALA A 22 7.19 -4.15 5.17
C ALA A 22 5.91 -4.37 5.98
N THR A 23 5.96 -4.00 7.26
CA THR A 23 4.77 -3.61 8.01
C THR A 23 4.48 -2.13 7.76
N TRP A 24 3.34 -1.84 7.16
CA TRP A 24 2.84 -0.51 6.88
C TRP A 24 1.75 -0.12 7.88
N ARG A 25 1.76 1.14 8.30
CA ARG A 25 0.68 1.75 9.09
C ARG A 25 -0.11 2.72 8.23
N VAL A 26 -1.43 2.63 8.25
CA VAL A 26 -2.33 3.62 7.66
C VAL A 26 -2.25 4.90 8.47
N VAL A 27 -1.89 6.01 7.81
CA VAL A 27 -1.77 7.34 8.43
C VAL A 27 -2.81 8.32 7.93
N ASP A 28 -3.32 8.13 6.72
CA ASP A 28 -4.44 8.88 6.19
C ASP A 28 -5.30 7.98 5.31
N GLN A 29 -6.58 8.30 5.24
CA GLN A 29 -7.56 7.56 4.47
C GLN A 29 -8.64 8.50 3.96
N ARG A 30 -8.91 8.43 2.66
CA ARG A 30 -10.02 9.13 2.02
C ARG A 30 -11.01 8.12 1.45
N ALA A 31 -12.26 8.20 1.91
CA ALA A 31 -13.32 7.31 1.47
C ALA A 31 -13.59 7.43 -0.03
N GLY A 32 -13.84 6.29 -0.67
CA GLY A 32 -14.30 6.18 -2.04
C GLY A 32 -15.80 6.34 -2.20
N LYS A 33 -16.28 6.17 -3.44
CA LYS A 33 -17.73 6.15 -3.74
C LYS A 33 -18.34 4.81 -3.41
N ASP A 34 -17.59 3.74 -3.64
CA ASP A 34 -18.03 2.37 -3.38
C ASP A 34 -17.42 1.87 -2.06
N PRO A 35 -18.21 1.23 -1.19
CA PRO A 35 -17.72 0.73 0.08
C PRO A 35 -16.81 -0.49 -0.14
N GLU A 36 -15.57 -0.36 0.31
CA GLU A 36 -14.59 -1.44 0.30
C GLU A 36 -14.27 -1.80 1.76
N ALA A 37 -15.20 -2.52 2.39
CA ALA A 37 -15.33 -2.63 3.84
C ALA A 37 -14.01 -2.99 4.54
N ASP A 38 -13.32 -4.03 4.08
CA ASP A 38 -12.05 -4.50 4.67
C ASP A 38 -10.96 -3.41 4.63
N TRP A 39 -10.78 -2.78 3.47
CA TRP A 39 -9.76 -1.76 3.26
C TRP A 39 -10.12 -0.41 3.88
N SER A 40 -11.42 -0.13 4.01
CA SER A 40 -11.91 1.09 4.65
C SER A 40 -11.76 1.08 6.17
N ASP A 41 -11.54 -0.09 6.76
CA ASP A 41 -11.32 -0.27 8.19
C ASP A 41 -9.84 -0.49 8.54
N ALA A 42 -8.97 -0.56 7.52
CA ALA A 42 -7.56 -0.89 7.64
C ALA A 42 -6.79 0.07 8.55
N THR A 43 -5.91 -0.48 9.38
CA THR A 43 -4.96 0.25 10.23
C THR A 43 -3.52 -0.15 9.97
N HIS A 44 -3.30 -1.44 9.68
CA HIS A 44 -1.99 -1.98 9.35
C HIS A 44 -2.08 -2.95 8.19
N LEU A 45 -1.02 -2.95 7.40
CA LEU A 45 -0.86 -3.77 6.21
C LEU A 45 0.55 -4.37 6.25
N GLU A 46 0.67 -5.69 6.39
CA GLU A 46 1.95 -6.38 6.27
C GLU A 46 2.05 -7.04 4.91
N LEU A 47 3.11 -6.70 4.18
CA LEU A 47 3.46 -7.29 2.89
C LEU A 47 4.74 -8.11 3.09
N GLY A 48 4.61 -9.44 3.12
CA GLY A 48 5.73 -10.38 3.10
C GLY A 48 6.10 -10.79 1.67
N SER A 49 6.94 -11.83 1.50
CA SER A 49 7.43 -12.20 0.16
C SER A 49 6.33 -12.55 -0.86
N HIS A 50 5.17 -13.04 -0.42
CA HIS A 50 3.93 -13.18 -1.21
C HIS A 50 2.66 -13.17 -0.33
N ALA A 51 2.84 -12.93 0.98
CA ALA A 51 1.77 -12.98 1.96
C ALA A 51 1.33 -11.56 2.30
N LEU A 52 0.02 -11.41 2.42
CA LEU A 52 -0.65 -10.18 2.83
C LEU A 52 -1.29 -10.43 4.19
N HIS A 53 -1.04 -9.58 5.18
CA HIS A 53 -1.84 -9.52 6.40
C HIS A 53 -2.46 -8.13 6.56
N LEU A 54 -3.77 -8.08 6.75
CA LEU A 54 -4.52 -6.85 6.95
C LEU A 54 -5.10 -6.83 8.36
N GLN A 55 -4.90 -5.74 9.08
CA GLN A 55 -5.52 -5.49 10.37
C GLN A 55 -6.41 -4.26 10.27
N GLY A 56 -7.63 -4.33 10.80
CA GLY A 56 -8.54 -3.19 10.88
C GLY A 56 -8.90 -2.80 12.31
N LYS A 57 -9.78 -1.81 12.43
CA LYS A 57 -10.30 -1.32 13.73
C LYS A 57 -11.40 -2.22 14.27
N THR A 58 -12.23 -2.75 13.37
CA THR A 58 -13.46 -3.50 13.65
C THR A 58 -13.48 -4.87 12.96
N ILE A 59 -12.68 -5.06 11.91
CA ILE A 59 -12.55 -6.37 11.25
C ILE A 59 -11.54 -7.28 11.96
N PRO A 60 -11.71 -8.61 11.90
CA PRO A 60 -10.67 -9.54 12.32
C PRO A 60 -9.43 -9.40 11.41
N SER A 61 -8.27 -9.84 11.91
CA SER A 61 -7.07 -9.93 11.08
C SER A 61 -7.32 -10.86 9.88
N LEU A 62 -7.10 -10.35 8.67
CA LEU A 62 -7.25 -11.11 7.44
C LEU A 62 -5.87 -11.46 6.89
N THR A 63 -5.77 -12.64 6.27
CA THR A 63 -4.57 -13.10 5.59
C THR A 63 -4.90 -13.45 4.16
N GLY A 64 -4.00 -13.14 3.24
CA GLY A 64 -4.18 -13.42 1.83
C GLY A 64 -2.88 -13.29 1.05
N SER A 65 -3.00 -12.91 -0.23
CA SER A 65 -1.87 -12.83 -1.16
C SER A 65 -1.77 -11.42 -1.75
N TRP A 66 -0.57 -11.10 -2.25
CA TRP A 66 -0.38 -9.89 -3.03
C TRP A 66 0.68 -10.07 -4.10
N THR A 67 0.55 -9.30 -5.18
CA THR A 67 1.58 -9.14 -6.21
C THR A 67 1.66 -7.69 -6.68
N ILE A 68 2.82 -7.32 -7.23
CA ILE A 68 2.96 -6.08 -8.00
C ILE A 68 2.79 -6.40 -9.48
N GLU A 69 1.80 -5.77 -10.09
CA GLU A 69 1.49 -5.89 -11.51
C GLU A 69 1.73 -4.54 -12.19
N ARG A 70 1.85 -4.53 -13.51
CA ARG A 70 2.04 -3.29 -14.28
C ARG A 70 1.05 -3.23 -15.42
N SER A 71 0.49 -2.04 -15.63
CA SER A 71 -0.29 -1.77 -16.84
C SER A 71 0.59 -1.96 -18.08
N SER A 72 0.12 -2.75 -19.04
CA SER A 72 0.82 -2.97 -20.32
C SER A 72 0.95 -1.70 -21.16
N LEU A 73 0.06 -0.72 -20.96
CA LEU A 73 0.03 0.52 -21.74
C LEU A 73 0.93 1.61 -21.15
N LEU A 74 0.87 1.79 -19.83
CA LEU A 74 1.51 2.94 -19.15
C LEU A 74 2.68 2.54 -18.25
N GLY A 75 2.91 1.24 -18.02
CA GLY A 75 3.91 0.76 -17.06
C GLY A 75 3.59 1.14 -15.60
N GLN A 76 2.43 1.74 -15.34
CA GLN A 76 2.00 2.14 -14.01
C GLN A 76 1.86 0.89 -13.12
N PRO A 77 2.58 0.81 -12.00
CA PRO A 77 2.44 -0.30 -11.08
C PRO A 77 1.15 -0.21 -10.28
N TYR A 78 0.59 -1.38 -9.98
CA TYR A 78 -0.53 -1.55 -9.07
C TYR A 78 -0.34 -2.81 -8.23
N LEU A 79 -0.93 -2.82 -7.05
CA LEU A 79 -1.04 -4.01 -6.22
C LEU A 79 -2.28 -4.79 -6.64
N ALA A 80 -2.11 -6.07 -6.95
CA ALA A 80 -3.22 -7.03 -6.93
C ALA A 80 -3.26 -7.63 -5.52
N LEU A 81 -4.40 -7.51 -4.86
CA LEU A 81 -4.58 -7.83 -3.45
C LEU A 81 -5.73 -8.82 -3.31
N GLU A 82 -5.45 -9.97 -2.73
CA GLU A 82 -6.43 -11.03 -2.53
C GLU A 82 -6.60 -11.28 -1.03
N LEU A 83 -7.82 -11.17 -0.54
CA LEU A 83 -8.23 -11.48 0.82
C LEU A 83 -9.40 -12.48 0.76
N PRO A 84 -9.75 -13.18 1.87
CA PRO A 84 -10.74 -14.25 1.84
C PRO A 84 -12.12 -13.86 1.27
N HIS A 85 -12.49 -12.59 1.37
CA HIS A 85 -13.79 -12.07 0.94
C HIS A 85 -13.70 -10.89 -0.03
N SER A 86 -12.48 -10.50 -0.44
CA SER A 86 -12.28 -9.35 -1.32
C SER A 86 -11.07 -9.56 -2.21
N ASN A 87 -11.24 -9.36 -3.51
CA ASN A 87 -10.13 -9.23 -4.45
C ASN A 87 -10.18 -7.83 -5.03
N THR A 88 -9.09 -7.08 -4.89
CA THR A 88 -9.04 -5.69 -5.33
C THR A 88 -7.72 -5.36 -5.99
N GLN A 89 -7.70 -4.19 -6.63
CA GLN A 89 -6.51 -3.61 -7.22
C GLN A 89 -6.35 -2.18 -6.74
N ALA A 90 -5.14 -1.84 -6.34
CA ALA A 90 -4.77 -0.51 -5.89
C ALA A 90 -3.61 0.04 -6.72
N LEU A 91 -3.84 1.13 -7.45
CA LEU A 91 -2.78 1.86 -8.14
C LEU A 91 -1.80 2.40 -7.11
N ILE A 92 -0.50 2.20 -7.35
CA ILE A 92 0.53 2.88 -6.57
C ILE A 92 0.68 4.27 -7.18
N THR A 93 0.16 5.29 -6.51
CA THR A 93 0.20 6.68 -7.02
C THR A 93 1.43 7.43 -6.55
N ARG A 94 2.03 6.99 -5.43
CA ARG A 94 3.26 7.54 -4.89
C ARG A 94 4.01 6.52 -4.05
N PHE A 95 5.33 6.48 -4.21
CA PHE A 95 6.21 5.81 -3.28
C PHE A 95 7.40 6.72 -2.99
N ARG A 96 7.68 6.95 -1.71
CA ARG A 96 8.84 7.70 -1.26
C ARG A 96 9.63 6.92 -0.23
N ARG A 97 10.94 7.17 -0.18
CA ARG A 97 11.85 6.50 0.76
C ARG A 97 12.94 7.47 1.22
N SER A 98 13.39 7.35 2.47
CA SER A 98 14.58 8.06 2.96
C SER A 98 15.84 7.54 2.26
N SER A 99 16.93 8.30 2.30
CA SER A 99 18.20 7.87 1.68
C SER A 99 18.76 6.59 2.30
N ASP A 100 18.59 6.40 3.62
CA ASP A 100 19.00 5.19 4.34
C ASP A 100 17.99 4.05 4.19
N GLY A 101 16.79 4.38 3.72
CA GLY A 101 15.77 3.43 3.41
C GLY A 101 14.89 2.93 4.54
N ARG A 102 15.07 3.47 5.75
CA ARG A 102 14.30 3.09 6.93
C ARG A 102 12.88 3.60 6.81
N ARG A 103 12.72 4.88 6.49
CA ARG A 103 11.39 5.47 6.31
C ARG A 103 10.89 5.28 4.90
N ARG A 104 9.62 4.88 4.79
CA ARG A 104 8.92 4.79 3.50
C ARG A 104 7.50 5.35 3.61
N LEU A 105 7.03 5.94 2.53
CA LEU A 105 5.65 6.40 2.35
C LEU A 105 5.10 5.80 1.06
N LEU A 106 3.89 5.27 1.13
CA LEU A 106 3.18 4.66 0.02
C LEU A 106 1.78 5.26 -0.08
N LYS A 107 1.37 5.70 -1.27
CA LYS A 107 -0.01 6.09 -1.56
C LYS A 107 -0.64 5.10 -2.51
N LEU A 108 -1.81 4.60 -2.12
CA LEU A 108 -2.62 3.65 -2.87
C LEU A 108 -3.94 4.31 -3.27
N TYR A 109 -4.36 4.06 -4.51
CA TYR A 109 -5.66 4.47 -5.04
C TYR A 109 -6.41 3.24 -5.55
N PHE A 110 -7.51 2.89 -4.89
CA PHE A 110 -8.31 1.71 -5.19
C PHE A 110 -9.36 2.02 -6.26
N ARG A 111 -9.84 0.99 -6.97
CA ARG A 111 -10.91 1.16 -7.98
C ARG A 111 -12.21 1.72 -7.40
N SER A 112 -12.49 1.45 -6.13
CA SER A 112 -13.62 1.99 -5.35
C SER A 112 -13.57 3.51 -5.15
N GLY A 113 -12.42 4.14 -5.46
CA GLY A 113 -12.10 5.52 -5.12
C GLY A 113 -11.53 5.70 -3.72
N LEU A 114 -11.37 4.62 -2.94
CA LEU A 114 -10.66 4.65 -1.66
C LEU A 114 -9.20 5.04 -1.90
N GLU A 115 -8.67 5.87 -1.03
CA GLU A 115 -7.25 6.19 -0.98
C GLU A 115 -6.68 5.93 0.39
N LEU A 116 -5.51 5.30 0.40
CA LEU A 116 -4.74 5.04 1.62
C LEU A 116 -3.36 5.69 1.50
N GLU A 117 -2.98 6.42 2.54
CA GLU A 117 -1.59 6.81 2.79
C GLU A 117 -1.02 5.90 3.88
N LEU A 118 0.10 5.26 3.55
CA LEU A 118 0.76 4.26 4.36
C LEU A 118 2.19 4.74 4.68
N THR A 119 2.63 4.52 5.91
CA THR A 119 4.02 4.77 6.31
C THR A 119 4.66 3.52 6.89
N HIS A 120 5.94 3.35 6.64
CA HIS A 120 6.82 2.45 7.38
C HIS A 120 7.93 3.27 8.04
N PRO A 121 8.18 3.11 9.35
CA PRO A 121 9.24 3.82 10.08
C PRO A 121 10.64 3.30 9.76
#